data_AF-A0A7C9DJA6-F1
#
_entry.id   AF-A0A7C9DJA6-F1
#
_cell.length_a   1.000
_cell.length_b   1.000
_cell.length_c   1.000
_cell.angle_alpha   90.00
_cell.angle_beta   90.00
_cell.angle_gamma   90.00
#
_symmetry.space_group_name_H-M   'P 1'
#
loop_
_entity.id
_entity.type
_entity.pdbx_description
1 polymer ?
#
loop_
_entity_poly.entity_id
_entity_poly.type
_entity_poly.pdbx_seq_one_letter_code
_entity_poly.pdbx_strand_id
1 'polypeptide(L)'
;VLFRSAIVHSYHRSFNAFAAKLSKDEAEVLSGMEEVVGVYENKYHKLHTTRSWDFIGLPQTAKRSLKTESNIIVALFDTGITPQSESFRDEGIGPPPAKWKGSCGHFSNFSGCNK
;
A
#
# COMPACT_ATOMS: atom_id res chain seq x y z
N VAL A 1 -12.97 4.22 -24.49
CA VAL A 1 -11.55 3.83 -24.48
C VAL A 1 -11.39 2.61 -25.35
N LEU A 2 -10.47 2.63 -26.31
CA LEU A 2 -10.29 1.62 -27.37
C LEU A 2 -9.94 0.19 -26.88
N PHE A 3 -9.85 -0.06 -25.58
CA PHE A 3 -9.34 -1.32 -25.01
C PHE A 3 -10.10 -1.78 -23.77
N ARG A 4 -11.43 -1.62 -23.74
CA ARG A 4 -12.24 -1.85 -22.54
C ARG A 4 -12.09 -3.28 -21.96
N SER A 5 -11.86 -4.28 -22.80
CA SER A 5 -11.60 -5.67 -22.40
C SER A 5 -10.19 -5.92 -21.84
N ALA A 6 -9.24 -5.01 -22.06
CA ALA A 6 -7.85 -5.13 -21.61
C ALA A 6 -7.58 -4.45 -20.26
N ILE A 7 -8.53 -3.64 -19.76
CA ILE A 7 -8.42 -2.94 -18.49
C ILE A 7 -8.43 -3.94 -17.34
N VAL A 8 -7.37 -3.91 -16.53
CA VAL A 8 -7.21 -4.69 -15.29
C VAL A 8 -7.78 -3.92 -14.10
N HIS A 9 -7.58 -2.60 -14.07
CA HIS A 9 -8.04 -1.75 -12.98
C HIS A 9 -8.26 -0.31 -13.42
N SER A 10 -9.23 0.37 -12.80
CA SER A 10 -9.53 1.79 -13.06
C SER A 10 -9.41 2.63 -11.78
N TYR A 11 -8.53 3.63 -11.83
CA TYR A 11 -8.33 4.60 -10.76
C TYR A 11 -9.23 5.82 -10.99
N HIS A 12 -9.95 6.23 -9.95
CA HIS A 12 -10.96 7.29 -10.05
C HIS A 12 -10.91 8.31 -8.91
N ARG A 13 -10.12 8.07 -7.85
CA ARG A 13 -10.05 8.98 -6.69
C ARG A 13 -8.93 10.00 -6.81
N SER A 14 -7.67 9.54 -6.76
CA SER A 14 -6.51 10.43 -6.73
C SER A 14 -5.98 10.79 -8.12
N PHE A 15 -6.25 9.93 -9.11
CA PHE A 15 -5.82 10.10 -10.50
C PHE A 15 -6.93 9.61 -11.41
N ASN A 16 -7.07 10.23 -12.58
CA ASN A 16 -7.86 9.71 -13.69
C ASN A 16 -6.96 8.81 -14.55
N ALA A 17 -6.91 7.52 -14.23
CA ALA A 17 -5.98 6.59 -14.86
C ALA A 17 -6.53 5.16 -14.88
N PHE A 18 -5.93 4.29 -15.66
CA PHE A 18 -6.23 2.85 -15.66
C PHE A 18 -4.96 2.03 -15.86
N ALA A 19 -4.98 0.79 -15.37
CA ALA A 19 -3.99 -0.24 -15.69
C ALA A 19 -4.61 -1.20 -16.72
N ALA A 20 -3.89 -1.49 -17.79
CA ALA A 20 -4.33 -2.40 -18.85
C ALA A 20 -3.20 -3.31 -19.33
N LYS A 21 -3.56 -4.47 -19.89
CA LYS A 21 -2.62 -5.36 -20.60
C LYS A 21 -2.65 -5.02 -22.08
N LEU A 22 -1.59 -4.39 -22.58
CA LEU A 22 -1.46 -3.96 -23.97
C LEU A 22 -0.20 -4.55 -24.59
N SER A 23 -0.24 -4.77 -25.90
CA SER A 23 0.99 -4.93 -26.69
C SER A 23 1.76 -3.62 -26.77
N LYS A 24 3.03 -3.70 -27.20
CA LYS A 24 3.89 -2.51 -27.34
C LYS A 24 3.28 -1.49 -28.33
N ASP A 25 2.77 -1.97 -29.45
CA ASP A 25 2.19 -1.13 -30.50
C ASP A 25 0.90 -0.46 -30.01
N GLU A 26 0.04 -1.17 -29.29
CA GLU A 26 -1.17 -0.59 -28.67
C GLU A 26 -0.82 0.48 -27.63
N ALA A 27 0.22 0.26 -26.83
CA ALA A 27 0.68 1.23 -25.84
C ALA A 27 1.24 2.50 -26.50
N GLU A 28 1.93 2.36 -27.63
CA GLU A 28 2.46 3.48 -28.42
C GLU A 28 1.32 4.30 -29.04
N VAL A 29 0.32 3.64 -29.65
CA VAL A 29 -0.89 4.30 -30.15
C VAL A 29 -1.60 5.06 -29.03
N LEU A 30 -1.74 4.46 -27.86
CA LEU A 30 -2.37 5.10 -26.70
C LEU A 30 -1.56 6.33 -26.22
N SER A 31 -0.24 6.24 -26.20
CA SER A 31 0.63 7.35 -25.80
C SER A 31 0.59 8.55 -26.74
N GLY A 32 0.16 8.36 -27.98
CA GLY A 32 0.01 9.43 -28.98
C GLY A 32 -1.32 10.18 -28.91
N MET A 33 -2.25 9.78 -28.04
CA MET A 33 -3.56 10.43 -27.90
C MET A 33 -3.43 11.72 -27.08
N GLU A 34 -4.08 12.80 -27.53
CA GLU A 34 -4.05 14.11 -26.87
C GLU A 34 -4.55 14.06 -25.42
N GLU A 35 -5.50 13.17 -25.14
CA GLU A 35 -6.11 12.99 -23.81
C GLU A 35 -5.25 12.16 -22.85
N VAL A 36 -4.15 11.57 -23.32
CA VAL A 36 -3.29 10.68 -22.54
C VAL A 36 -2.02 11.41 -22.11
N VAL A 37 -1.95 11.77 -20.83
CA VAL A 37 -0.80 12.50 -20.26
C VAL A 37 0.48 11.65 -20.22
N GLY A 38 0.35 10.33 -20.12
CA GLY A 38 1.50 9.43 -20.10
C GLY A 38 1.13 7.96 -20.01
N VAL A 39 2.01 7.12 -20.55
CA VAL A 39 1.92 5.66 -20.49
C VAL A 39 3.21 5.15 -19.84
N TYR A 40 3.06 4.36 -18.78
CA TYR A 40 4.18 3.82 -18.03
C TYR A 40 4.05 2.31 -17.94
N GLU A 41 5.12 1.60 -18.31
CA GLU A 41 5.17 0.15 -18.18
C GLU A 41 5.11 -0.26 -16.70
N ASN A 42 4.26 -1.24 -16.38
CA ASN A 42 4.18 -1.81 -15.04
C ASN A 42 5.47 -2.56 -14.71
N LYS A 43 6.04 -2.31 -13.53
CA LYS A 43 7.31 -2.90 -13.10
C LYS A 43 7.15 -3.62 -11.77
N TYR A 44 7.83 -4.76 -11.65
CA TYR A 44 8.02 -5.40 -10.34
C TYR A 44 9.13 -4.67 -9.58
N HIS A 45 8.84 -4.32 -8.34
CA HIS A 45 9.82 -3.75 -7.42
C HIS A 45 10.46 -4.86 -6.57
N LYS A 46 11.75 -4.72 -6.27
CA LYS A 46 12.49 -5.65 -5.42
C LYS A 46 12.38 -5.21 -3.96
N LEU A 47 12.28 -6.16 -3.04
CA LEU A 47 12.36 -5.89 -1.61
C LEU A 47 13.74 -5.34 -1.26
N HIS A 48 13.77 -4.24 -0.50
CA HIS A 48 15.02 -3.60 -0.08
C HIS A 48 15.58 -4.18 1.22
N THR A 49 14.73 -4.74 2.08
CA THR A 49 15.16 -5.30 3.37
C THR A 49 14.16 -6.32 3.90
N THR A 50 14.66 -7.25 4.73
CA THR A 50 13.86 -8.08 5.64
C THR A 50 14.13 -7.75 7.12
N ARG A 51 15.01 -6.78 7.38
CA ARG A 51 15.41 -6.29 8.71
C ARG A 51 15.26 -4.77 8.73
N SER A 52 14.04 -4.31 9.01
CA SER A 52 13.71 -2.88 8.93
C SER A 52 14.53 -2.04 9.89
N TRP A 53 14.78 -2.51 11.12
CA TRP A 53 15.48 -1.75 12.16
C TRP A 53 16.91 -1.36 11.77
N ASP A 54 17.69 -2.33 11.28
CA ASP A 54 19.06 -2.12 10.82
C ASP A 54 19.06 -1.27 9.54
N PHE A 55 18.11 -1.50 8.64
CA PHE A 55 18.00 -0.79 7.37
C PHE A 55 17.74 0.71 7.54
N ILE A 56 16.89 1.10 8.49
CA ILE A 56 16.60 2.52 8.80
C ILE A 56 17.57 3.12 9.82
N GLY A 57 18.48 2.32 10.39
CA GLY A 57 19.47 2.78 11.37
C GLY A 57 18.87 3.21 12.71
N LEU A 58 17.76 2.60 13.16
CA LEU A 58 17.20 2.92 14.48
C LEU A 58 18.03 2.27 15.60
N PRO A 59 18.21 2.94 16.75
CA PRO A 59 18.86 2.34 17.92
C PRO A 59 17.91 1.37 18.61
N GLN A 60 18.38 0.24 19.14
CA GLN A 60 17.54 -0.76 19.84
C GLN A 60 16.73 -0.18 21.01
N THR A 61 17.21 0.91 21.61
CA THR A 61 16.54 1.64 22.69
C THR A 61 16.22 3.06 22.24
N ALA A 62 15.01 3.52 22.54
CA ALA A 62 14.55 4.87 22.23
C ALA A 62 13.92 5.51 23.47
N LYS A 63 14.20 6.80 23.70
CA LYS A 63 13.45 7.60 24.68
C LYS A 63 12.04 7.81 24.13
N ARG A 64 11.03 7.27 24.84
CA ARG A 64 9.64 7.28 24.38
C ARG A 64 8.90 8.52 24.84
N SER A 65 8.12 9.13 23.94
CA SER A 65 7.17 10.20 24.25
C SER A 65 5.76 9.76 23.89
N LEU A 66 5.04 9.16 24.85
CA LEU A 66 3.72 8.58 24.61
C LEU A 66 2.70 9.59 24.06
N LYS A 67 2.80 10.86 24.46
CA LYS A 67 1.92 11.93 23.93
C LYS A 67 2.13 12.15 22.44
N THR A 68 3.37 12.07 21.96
CA THR A 68 3.72 12.29 20.55
C THR A 68 3.52 11.02 19.72
N GLU A 69 3.75 9.85 20.32
CA GLU A 69 3.74 8.55 19.64
C GLU A 69 2.34 7.91 19.56
N SER A 70 1.31 8.63 20.00
CA SER A 70 -0.08 8.17 19.99
C SER A 70 -0.87 8.80 18.84
N ASN A 71 -1.95 8.15 18.42
CA ASN A 71 -2.89 8.66 17.41
C ASN A 71 -2.27 8.94 16.01
N ILE A 72 -1.20 8.24 15.67
CA ILE A 72 -0.55 8.26 14.35
C ILE A 72 -1.04 7.08 13.53
N ILE A 73 -1.30 7.32 12.24
CA ILE A 73 -1.64 6.27 11.27
C ILE A 73 -0.45 6.16 10.32
N VAL A 74 0.15 4.98 10.25
CA VAL A 74 1.26 4.67 9.35
C VAL A 74 0.77 3.64 8.34
N ALA A 75 0.90 3.95 7.04
CA ALA A 75 0.63 3.00 5.97
C ALA A 75 1.92 2.29 5.59
N LEU A 76 1.89 0.96 5.54
CA LEU A 76 3.00 0.12 5.10
C LEU A 76 2.57 -0.67 3.86
N PHE A 77 3.23 -0.40 2.73
CA PHE A 77 3.04 -1.15 1.49
C PHE A 77 4.17 -2.18 1.36
N ASP A 78 3.89 -3.40 1.80
CA ASP A 78 4.84 -4.51 1.79
C ASP A 78 4.13 -5.81 1.42
N THR A 79 4.82 -6.94 1.61
CA THR A 79 4.36 -8.32 1.39
C THR A 79 3.29 -8.77 2.38
N GLY A 80 3.05 -8.02 3.45
CA GLY A 80 2.01 -8.30 4.43
C GLY A 80 2.51 -8.18 5.86
N ILE A 81 1.78 -8.82 6.77
CA ILE A 81 2.03 -8.82 8.21
C ILE A 81 1.59 -10.18 8.77
N THR A 82 2.13 -10.58 9.91
CA THR A 82 1.67 -11.73 10.70
C THR A 82 0.94 -11.22 11.94
N PRO A 83 -0.39 -11.00 11.89
CA PRO A 83 -1.14 -10.40 12.99
C PRO A 83 -1.08 -11.21 14.29
N GLN A 84 -0.79 -12.52 14.21
CA GLN A 84 -0.71 -13.43 15.35
C GLN A 84 0.60 -13.31 16.14
N SER A 85 1.59 -12.56 15.66
CA SER A 85 2.84 -12.36 16.39
C SER A 85 2.60 -11.58 17.68
N GLU A 86 3.27 -11.97 18.76
CA GLU A 86 3.17 -11.29 20.07
C GLU A 86 3.46 -9.78 19.99
N SER A 87 4.33 -9.37 19.05
CA SER A 87 4.67 -7.95 18.81
C SER A 87 3.48 -7.09 18.35
N PHE A 88 2.39 -7.71 17.88
CA PHE A 88 1.16 -7.03 17.44
C PHE A 88 -0.01 -7.23 18.41
N ARG A 89 0.24 -7.75 19.62
CA ARG A 89 -0.79 -7.85 20.64
C ARG A 89 -1.28 -6.46 21.05
N ASP A 90 -2.60 -6.30 21.11
CA ASP A 90 -3.30 -5.02 21.35
C ASP A 90 -3.71 -4.81 22.82
N GLU A 91 -3.32 -5.71 23.72
CA GLU A 91 -3.63 -5.60 25.14
C GLU A 91 -3.11 -4.27 25.72
N GLY A 92 -4.03 -3.45 26.24
CA GLY A 92 -3.71 -2.13 26.78
C GLY A 92 -3.57 -1.03 25.72
N ILE A 93 -3.82 -1.32 24.44
CA ILE A 93 -3.89 -0.33 23.37
C ILE A 93 -5.34 0.15 23.22
N GLY A 94 -5.53 1.47 23.10
CA GLY A 94 -6.84 2.08 22.88
C GLY A 94 -7.38 1.85 21.46
N PRO A 95 -8.60 2.31 21.18
CA PRO A 95 -9.19 2.16 19.85
C PRO A 95 -8.36 2.89 18.76
N PRO A 96 -8.51 2.51 17.48
CA PRO A 96 -7.89 3.23 16.38
C PRO A 96 -8.20 4.74 16.41
N PRO A 97 -7.29 5.60 15.90
CA PRO A 97 -7.49 7.05 15.94
C PRO A 97 -8.76 7.44 15.20
N ALA A 98 -9.57 8.37 15.74
CA ALA A 98 -10.87 8.77 15.16
C ALA A 98 -10.81 9.26 13.70
N LYS A 99 -9.64 9.72 13.24
CA LYS A 99 -9.38 10.12 11.85
C LYS A 99 -9.17 8.94 10.89
N TRP A 100 -9.00 7.72 11.40
CA TRP A 100 -8.84 6.52 10.59
C TRP A 100 -10.17 6.14 9.96
N LYS A 101 -10.19 6.06 8.62
CA LYS A 101 -11.37 5.69 7.83
C LYS A 101 -11.18 4.34 7.11
N GLY A 102 -10.16 3.58 7.51
CA GLY A 102 -9.91 2.25 6.97
C GLY A 102 -10.93 1.25 7.49
N SER A 103 -10.98 0.10 6.83
CA SER A 103 -11.69 -1.07 7.32
C SER A 103 -10.69 -2.20 7.49
N CYS A 104 -10.96 -3.08 8.45
CA CYS A 104 -10.22 -4.31 8.58
C CYS A 104 -11.18 -5.50 8.43
N GLY A 105 -10.76 -6.53 7.71
CA GLY A 105 -11.59 -7.68 7.38
C GLY A 105 -10.76 -8.83 6.87
N HIS A 106 -11.41 -9.98 6.64
CA HIS A 106 -10.76 -11.14 6.07
C HIS A 106 -10.52 -10.93 4.56
N PHE A 107 -9.25 -11.02 4.15
CA PHE A 107 -8.86 -11.00 2.74
C PHE A 107 -8.13 -12.29 2.40
N SER A 108 -7.99 -12.59 1.10
CA SER A 108 -7.19 -13.75 0.67
C SER A 108 -5.77 -13.63 1.24
N ASN A 109 -5.37 -14.62 2.03
CA ASN A 109 -4.10 -14.67 2.78
C ASN A 109 -3.93 -13.64 3.92
N PHE A 110 -5.02 -13.04 4.42
CA PHE A 110 -4.99 -12.18 5.61
C PHE A 110 -5.95 -12.70 6.68
N SER A 111 -5.38 -13.16 7.80
CA SER A 111 -6.05 -13.96 8.81
C SER A 111 -6.81 -13.15 9.87
N GLY A 112 -6.67 -11.83 9.93
CA GLY A 112 -7.53 -10.99 10.77
C GLY A 112 -6.88 -9.74 11.31
N CYS A 113 -7.70 -9.00 12.04
CA CYS A 113 -7.40 -7.72 12.66
C CYS A 113 -7.12 -7.93 14.14
N ASN A 114 -6.22 -7.14 14.70
CA ASN A 114 -6.21 -6.93 16.13
C ASN A 114 -7.53 -6.25 16.55
N LYS A 115 -7.96 -6.48 17.79
CA LYS A 115 -9.15 -5.88 18.40
C LYS A 115 -8.97 -4.39 18.64
#